data_AF-A0A937J6S6-F1
#
_entry.id   AF-A0A937J6S6-F1
#
_cell.length_a   1.000
_cell.length_b   1.000
_cell.length_c   1.000
_cell.angle_alpha   90.00
_cell.angle_beta   90.00
_cell.angle_gamma   90.00
#
_symmetry.space_group_name_H-M   'P 1'
#
loop_
_entity.id
_entity.type
_entity.pdbx_description
1 polymer ?
#
loop_
_entity_poly.entity_id
_entity_poly.type
_entity_poly.pdbx_seq_one_letter_code
_entity_poly.pdbx_strand_id
1 'polypeptide(L)'
;MSFEELRVIAIVYISALLPIYLVIKNKSALPDWVPCIYIGAFIACALGWELWFTYGWIDGDSVNIRRSENLNQWLPIHINWLMNSLADTGTITLGGLWLMWMNAKKDYKVFTYWSWSAFSVFMLWCISQNILVEMFLYHDQLSEGKDLSWAPLSPAGPYFNPVLFEFNDRSLMLQTQIPWLLLPAFIYKAVIFMNKKGI
;
A
#
# COMPACT_ATOMS: atom_id res chain seq x y z
N MET A 1 13.74 19.55 12.35
CA MET A 1 12.89 18.35 12.36
C MET A 1 11.77 18.53 13.38
N SER A 2 10.53 18.58 12.92
CA SER A 2 9.33 18.66 13.77
C SER A 2 8.90 17.28 14.29
N PHE A 3 8.00 17.25 15.27
CA PHE A 3 7.41 15.99 15.77
C PHE A 3 6.64 15.25 14.67
N GLU A 4 5.90 15.99 13.84
CA GLU A 4 5.15 15.43 12.71
C GLU A 4 6.09 14.77 11.70
N GLU A 5 7.20 15.43 11.34
CA GLU A 5 8.21 14.86 10.43
C GLU A 5 8.84 13.58 11.00
N LEU A 6 9.21 13.60 12.29
CA LEU A 6 9.77 12.42 12.96
C LEU A 6 8.76 11.27 13.00
N ARG A 7 7.48 11.55 13.27
CA ARG A 7 6.41 10.55 13.25
C ARG A 7 6.29 9.90 11.88
N VAL A 8 6.30 10.70 10.80
CA VAL A 8 6.26 10.19 9.43
C VAL A 8 7.43 9.25 9.16
N ILE A 9 8.65 9.70 9.45
CA ILE A 9 9.87 8.90 9.24
C ILE A 9 9.77 7.57 10.00
N ALA A 10 9.46 7.62 11.31
CA ALA A 10 9.39 6.43 12.14
C ALA A 10 8.35 5.43 11.65
N ILE A 11 7.13 5.89 11.34
CA ILE A 11 6.05 5.02 10.88
C ILE A 11 6.40 4.38 9.55
N VAL A 12 6.99 5.12 8.60
CA VAL A 12 7.38 4.57 7.29
C VAL A 12 8.41 3.47 7.43
N TYR A 13 9.50 3.72 8.17
CA TYR A 13 10.54 2.72 8.36
C TYR A 13 10.05 1.50 9.14
N ILE A 14 9.28 1.69 10.21
CA ILE A 14 8.73 0.56 10.98
C ILE A 14 7.78 -0.26 10.11
N SER A 15 6.86 0.39 9.39
CA SER A 15 5.89 -0.28 8.52
C SER A 15 6.56 -1.02 7.37
N ALA A 16 7.69 -0.52 6.84
CA ALA A 16 8.45 -1.19 5.81
C ALA A 16 9.24 -2.41 6.34
N LEU A 17 9.92 -2.25 7.47
CA LEU A 17 10.90 -3.24 7.96
C LEU A 17 10.30 -4.34 8.83
N LEU A 18 9.27 -4.04 9.62
CA LEU A 18 8.64 -5.02 10.51
C LEU A 18 8.03 -6.21 9.74
N PRO A 19 7.27 -6.02 8.64
CA PRO A 19 6.76 -7.12 7.82
C PRO A 19 7.86 -8.04 7.31
N ILE A 20 8.97 -7.47 6.83
CA ILE A 20 10.13 -8.24 6.34
C ILE A 20 10.70 -9.10 7.46
N TYR A 21 10.91 -8.51 8.64
CA TYR A 21 11.37 -9.25 9.82
C TYR A 21 10.44 -10.40 10.16
N LEU A 22 9.11 -10.17 10.14
CA LEU A 22 8.12 -11.21 10.44
C LEU A 22 8.14 -12.35 9.41
N VAL A 23 8.28 -12.05 8.11
CA VAL A 23 8.38 -13.07 7.05
C VAL A 23 9.64 -13.91 7.22
N ILE A 24 10.78 -13.29 7.47
CA ILE A 24 12.05 -14.00 7.65
C ILE A 24 12.01 -14.87 8.90
N LYS A 25 11.59 -14.31 10.04
CA LYS A 25 11.54 -15.00 11.32
C LYS A 25 10.62 -16.22 11.30
N ASN A 26 9.48 -16.11 10.62
CA ASN A 26 8.45 -17.15 10.59
C ASN A 26 8.44 -17.96 9.29
N LYS A 27 9.51 -17.90 8.50
CA LYS A 27 9.58 -18.54 7.18
C LYS A 27 9.16 -20.01 7.18
N SER A 28 9.53 -20.78 8.19
CA SER A 28 9.19 -22.21 8.31
C SER A 28 7.73 -22.50 8.68
N ALA A 29 7.01 -21.51 9.21
CA ALA A 29 5.61 -21.64 9.61
C ALA A 29 4.63 -21.04 8.58
N LEU A 30 5.15 -20.28 7.61
CA LEU A 30 4.35 -19.66 6.56
C LEU A 30 4.16 -20.63 5.37
N PRO A 31 2.99 -20.61 4.70
CA PRO A 31 2.82 -21.33 3.45
C PRO A 31 3.87 -20.91 2.41
N ASP A 32 4.31 -21.87 1.58
CA ASP A 32 5.39 -21.67 0.60
C ASP A 32 5.09 -20.58 -0.45
N TRP A 33 3.80 -20.29 -0.69
CA TRP A 33 3.40 -19.21 -1.59
C TRP A 33 3.57 -17.82 -0.99
N VAL A 34 3.67 -17.66 0.34
CA VAL A 34 3.70 -16.35 1.01
C VAL A 34 4.89 -15.50 0.55
N PRO A 35 6.15 -15.99 0.52
CA PRO A 35 7.27 -15.18 0.02
C PRO A 35 7.09 -14.73 -1.43
N CYS A 36 6.53 -15.60 -2.29
CA CYS A 36 6.29 -15.27 -3.69
C CYS A 36 5.21 -14.18 -3.84
N ILE A 37 4.11 -14.29 -3.08
CA ILE A 37 3.05 -13.27 -3.05
C ILE A 37 3.56 -11.94 -2.49
N TYR A 38 4.39 -11.97 -1.44
CA TYR A 38 5.01 -10.78 -0.87
C TYR A 38 5.89 -10.06 -1.90
N ILE A 39 6.78 -10.79 -2.59
CA ILE A 39 7.63 -10.20 -3.65
C ILE A 39 6.78 -9.68 -4.81
N GLY A 40 5.77 -10.43 -5.24
CA GLY A 40 4.87 -10.02 -6.31
C GLY A 40 4.08 -8.74 -5.97
N ALA A 41 3.59 -8.64 -4.74
CA ALA A 41 2.93 -7.44 -4.23
C ALA A 41 3.87 -6.26 -4.16
N PHE A 42 5.12 -6.45 -3.70
CA PHE A 42 6.15 -5.41 -3.72
C PHE A 42 6.39 -4.84 -5.12
N ILE A 43 6.54 -5.71 -6.11
CA ILE A 43 6.70 -5.29 -7.51
C ILE A 43 5.44 -4.55 -7.97
N ALA A 44 4.25 -5.02 -7.60
CA ALA A 44 2.99 -4.38 -7.96
C ALA A 44 2.83 -2.98 -7.34
N CYS A 45 3.20 -2.78 -6.06
CA CYS A 45 3.19 -1.46 -5.43
C CYS A 45 4.21 -0.53 -6.09
N ALA A 46 5.46 -1.02 -6.25
CA ALA A 46 6.56 -0.25 -6.83
C ALA A 46 6.24 0.25 -8.25
N LEU A 47 5.89 -0.67 -9.15
CA LEU A 47 5.62 -0.35 -10.55
C LEU A 47 4.22 0.21 -10.78
N GLY A 48 3.27 -0.14 -9.91
CA GLY A 48 1.86 0.24 -10.06
C GLY A 48 1.58 1.67 -9.67
N TRP A 49 2.26 2.22 -8.65
CA TRP A 49 2.11 3.63 -8.27
C TRP A 49 3.32 4.25 -7.57
N GLU A 50 4.07 3.53 -6.73
CA GLU A 50 5.06 4.17 -5.85
C GLU A 50 6.19 4.89 -6.59
N LEU A 51 6.72 4.29 -7.66
CA LEU A 51 7.72 4.97 -8.49
C LEU A 51 7.13 6.22 -9.17
N TRP A 52 5.94 6.10 -9.74
CA TRP A 52 5.28 7.18 -10.45
C TRP A 52 4.97 8.36 -9.51
N PHE A 53 4.38 8.09 -8.35
CA PHE A 53 4.07 9.09 -7.34
C PHE A 53 5.33 9.69 -6.72
N THR A 54 6.39 8.89 -6.53
CA THR A 54 7.66 9.36 -5.98
C THR A 54 8.38 10.32 -6.93
N TYR A 55 8.49 9.95 -8.21
CA TYR A 55 9.26 10.73 -9.17
C TYR A 55 8.46 11.81 -9.89
N GLY A 56 7.13 11.71 -9.97
CA GLY A 56 6.33 12.67 -10.72
C GLY A 56 6.51 12.51 -12.25
N TRP A 57 6.60 11.27 -12.76
CA TRP A 57 7.05 11.05 -14.14
C TRP A 57 6.09 11.57 -15.22
N ILE A 58 4.78 11.53 -14.98
CA ILE A 58 3.76 11.96 -15.95
C ILE A 58 2.78 12.87 -15.24
N ASP A 59 2.86 14.17 -15.57
CA ASP A 59 1.94 15.22 -15.15
C ASP A 59 1.70 15.29 -13.63
N GLY A 60 2.71 14.98 -12.81
CA GLY A 60 2.63 15.12 -11.36
C GLY A 60 3.94 15.61 -10.76
N ASP A 61 3.85 16.09 -9.51
CA ASP A 61 4.98 16.61 -8.78
C ASP A 61 5.81 15.49 -8.14
N SER A 62 7.13 15.63 -8.26
CA SER A 62 8.07 14.81 -7.51
C SER A 62 7.83 14.96 -6.01
N VAL A 63 7.99 13.86 -5.26
CA VAL A 63 7.89 13.87 -3.80
C VAL A 63 8.81 14.91 -3.15
N ASN A 64 9.93 15.25 -3.79
CA ASN A 64 10.85 16.26 -3.26
C ASN A 64 10.23 17.66 -3.18
N ILE A 65 9.27 17.96 -4.03
CA ILE A 65 8.58 19.26 -4.07
C ILE A 65 7.34 19.22 -3.16
N ARG A 66 6.71 18.04 -3.04
CA ARG A 66 5.47 17.87 -2.26
C ARG A 66 5.67 17.86 -0.75
N ARG A 67 6.90 17.80 -0.23
CA ARG A 67 7.19 17.72 1.22
C ARG A 67 8.39 18.56 1.64
N SER A 68 8.61 18.65 2.96
CA SER A 68 9.70 19.45 3.54
C SER A 68 11.10 18.92 3.21
N GLU A 69 12.08 19.80 3.26
CA GLU A 69 13.50 19.47 3.05
C GLU A 69 14.01 18.44 4.07
N ASN A 70 13.58 18.53 5.35
CA ASN A 70 13.94 17.55 6.37
C ASN A 70 13.46 16.14 5.98
N LEU A 71 12.22 16.00 5.49
CA LEU A 71 11.72 14.70 5.04
C LEU A 71 12.50 14.19 3.83
N ASN A 72 12.94 15.07 2.92
CA ASN A 72 13.79 14.70 1.79
C ASN A 72 15.18 14.22 2.23
N GLN A 73 15.73 14.76 3.32
CA GLN A 73 17.02 14.31 3.87
C GLN A 73 16.93 12.93 4.51
N TRP A 74 15.86 12.67 5.28
CA TRP A 74 15.70 11.41 6.02
C TRP A 74 15.06 10.29 5.23
N LEU A 75 14.26 10.61 4.22
CA LEU A 75 13.64 9.65 3.32
C LEU A 75 13.92 10.04 1.86
N PRO A 76 15.19 10.03 1.39
CA PRO A 76 15.54 10.48 0.05
C PRO A 76 14.70 9.82 -1.04
N ILE A 77 14.50 10.50 -2.16
CA ILE A 77 13.62 10.04 -3.25
C ILE A 77 13.85 8.57 -3.66
N HIS A 78 15.12 8.12 -3.75
CA HIS A 78 15.48 6.75 -4.12
C HIS A 78 15.22 5.70 -3.02
N ILE A 79 15.03 6.14 -1.78
CA ILE A 79 14.62 5.32 -0.63
C ILE A 79 13.11 5.39 -0.42
N ASN A 80 12.48 6.53 -0.76
CA ASN A 80 11.06 6.78 -0.54
C ASN A 80 10.17 5.74 -1.20
N TRP A 81 10.32 5.53 -2.53
CA TRP A 81 9.49 4.56 -3.25
C TRP A 81 9.69 3.15 -2.68
N LEU A 82 10.92 2.81 -2.27
CA LEU A 82 11.27 1.50 -1.75
C LEU A 82 10.59 1.26 -0.40
N MET A 83 10.70 2.21 0.53
CA MET A 83 10.10 2.09 1.86
C MET A 83 8.58 2.05 1.79
N ASN A 84 7.96 2.92 0.99
CA ASN A 84 6.50 2.93 0.82
C ASN A 84 6.00 1.64 0.15
N SER A 85 6.67 1.18 -0.90
CA SER A 85 6.32 -0.10 -1.55
C SER A 85 6.36 -1.27 -0.58
N LEU A 86 7.37 -1.31 0.31
CA LEU A 86 7.50 -2.35 1.34
C LEU A 86 6.43 -2.23 2.43
N ALA A 87 6.11 -1.02 2.86
CA ALA A 87 5.05 -0.75 3.84
C ALA A 87 3.67 -1.17 3.31
N ASP A 88 3.35 -0.81 2.07
CA ASP A 88 2.10 -1.20 1.40
C ASP A 88 2.03 -2.70 1.22
N THR A 89 3.13 -3.32 0.77
CA THR A 89 3.23 -4.77 0.62
C THR A 89 2.93 -5.50 1.91
N GLY A 90 3.55 -5.09 3.02
CA GLY A 90 3.32 -5.69 4.33
C GLY A 90 1.88 -5.54 4.79
N THR A 91 1.30 -4.35 4.61
CA THR A 91 -0.07 -4.02 5.01
C THR A 91 -1.09 -4.83 4.24
N ILE A 92 -0.94 -4.91 2.91
CA ILE A 92 -1.84 -5.64 2.02
C ILE A 92 -1.67 -7.15 2.21
N THR A 93 -0.46 -7.67 2.12
CA THR A 93 -0.25 -9.13 2.11
C THR A 93 -0.31 -9.72 3.51
N LEU A 94 0.52 -9.29 4.46
CA LEU A 94 0.58 -9.92 5.78
C LEU A 94 -0.61 -9.49 6.64
N GLY A 95 -0.89 -8.20 6.73
CA GLY A 95 -2.03 -7.69 7.51
C GLY A 95 -3.36 -8.13 6.93
N GLY A 96 -3.59 -7.82 5.65
CA GLY A 96 -4.86 -8.08 4.97
C GLY A 96 -5.21 -9.57 4.84
N LEU A 97 -4.27 -10.41 4.38
CA LEU A 97 -4.54 -11.85 4.24
C LEU A 97 -4.69 -12.52 5.62
N TRP A 98 -3.99 -12.05 6.66
CA TRP A 98 -4.17 -12.56 8.01
C TRP A 98 -5.56 -12.22 8.56
N LEU A 99 -6.03 -10.97 8.42
CA LEU A 99 -7.40 -10.59 8.82
C LEU A 99 -8.46 -11.38 8.05
N MET A 100 -8.24 -11.58 6.75
CA MET A 100 -9.09 -12.41 5.90
C MET A 100 -9.19 -13.85 6.43
N TRP A 101 -8.06 -14.45 6.79
CA TRP A 101 -7.98 -15.81 7.35
C TRP A 101 -8.61 -15.92 8.74
N MET A 102 -8.41 -14.90 9.58
CA MET A 102 -9.05 -14.82 10.90
C MET A 102 -10.57 -14.74 10.78
N ASN A 103 -11.10 -13.93 9.85
CA ASN A 103 -12.53 -13.87 9.55
C ASN A 103 -13.07 -15.23 9.06
N ALA A 104 -12.28 -15.96 8.28
CA ALA A 104 -12.59 -17.33 7.86
C ALA A 104 -12.41 -18.38 8.97
N LYS A 105 -12.30 -17.98 10.25
CA LYS A 105 -12.09 -18.88 11.40
C LYS A 105 -10.87 -19.79 11.23
N LYS A 106 -9.83 -19.27 10.57
CA LYS A 106 -8.60 -19.98 10.23
C LYS A 106 -8.77 -21.14 9.23
N ASP A 107 -9.85 -21.16 8.44
CA ASP A 107 -10.03 -22.13 7.37
C ASP A 107 -9.12 -21.82 6.17
N TYR A 108 -8.18 -22.71 5.88
CA TYR A 108 -7.25 -22.59 4.74
C TYR A 108 -7.94 -22.65 3.37
N LYS A 109 -9.19 -23.13 3.28
CA LYS A 109 -9.96 -23.13 2.03
C LYS A 109 -10.14 -21.72 1.46
N VAL A 110 -10.08 -20.68 2.30
CA VAL A 110 -10.13 -19.29 1.87
C VAL A 110 -9.01 -18.96 0.89
N PHE A 111 -7.86 -19.64 0.98
CA PHE A 111 -6.72 -19.48 0.08
C PHE A 111 -6.77 -20.42 -1.14
N THR A 112 -7.82 -21.24 -1.28
CA THR A 112 -7.99 -22.18 -2.40
C THR A 112 -9.21 -21.83 -3.26
N TYR A 113 -10.23 -21.23 -2.65
CA TYR A 113 -11.47 -20.85 -3.31
C TYR A 113 -11.82 -19.41 -2.97
N TRP A 114 -12.40 -18.71 -3.94
CA TRP A 114 -12.85 -17.34 -3.74
C TRP A 114 -14.00 -17.29 -2.73
N SER A 115 -13.83 -16.51 -1.66
CA SER A 115 -14.88 -16.21 -0.69
C SER A 115 -15.16 -14.72 -0.70
N TRP A 116 -16.39 -14.34 -1.06
CA TRP A 116 -16.81 -12.94 -1.05
C TRP A 116 -16.76 -12.34 0.36
N SER A 117 -17.16 -13.10 1.39
CA SER A 117 -17.08 -12.61 2.77
C SER A 117 -15.64 -12.30 3.20
N ALA A 118 -14.71 -13.20 2.87
CA ALA A 118 -13.31 -13.01 3.21
C ALA A 118 -12.69 -11.87 2.40
N PHE A 119 -13.00 -11.80 1.11
CA PHE A 119 -12.57 -10.71 0.24
C PHE A 119 -13.11 -9.36 0.71
N SER A 120 -14.36 -9.25 1.18
CA SER A 120 -14.91 -8.00 1.72
C SER A 120 -14.12 -7.49 2.93
N VAL A 121 -13.70 -8.38 3.84
CA VAL A 121 -12.86 -8.00 4.98
C VAL A 121 -11.47 -7.55 4.52
N PHE A 122 -10.89 -8.28 3.58
CA PHE A 122 -9.59 -7.92 3.01
C PHE A 122 -9.63 -6.55 2.31
N MET A 123 -10.66 -6.32 1.51
CA MET A 123 -10.89 -5.07 0.79
C MET A 123 -11.12 -3.92 1.76
N LEU A 124 -11.99 -4.10 2.76
CA LEU A 124 -12.25 -3.08 3.79
C LEU A 124 -10.98 -2.70 4.52
N TRP A 125 -10.13 -3.67 4.87
CA TRP A 125 -8.83 -3.40 5.49
C TRP A 125 -7.94 -2.52 4.61
N CYS A 126 -7.75 -2.89 3.33
CA CYS A 126 -6.90 -2.16 2.41
C CYS A 126 -7.36 -0.70 2.21
N ILE A 127 -8.64 -0.46 1.97
CA ILE A 127 -9.18 0.91 1.83
C ILE A 127 -9.02 1.68 3.14
N SER A 128 -9.40 1.07 4.27
CA SER A 128 -9.34 1.75 5.57
C SER A 128 -7.91 2.14 5.94
N GLN A 129 -6.94 1.27 5.67
CA GLN A 129 -5.52 1.58 5.88
C GLN A 129 -5.06 2.76 5.03
N ASN A 130 -5.39 2.78 3.73
CA ASN A 130 -5.01 3.88 2.87
C ASN A 130 -5.65 5.21 3.31
N ILE A 131 -6.93 5.19 3.68
CA ILE A 131 -7.61 6.38 4.24
C ILE A 131 -6.86 6.88 5.47
N LEU A 132 -6.44 6.01 6.39
CA LEU A 132 -5.68 6.42 7.57
C LEU A 132 -4.31 7.00 7.21
N VAL A 133 -3.60 6.39 6.27
CA VAL A 133 -2.30 6.88 5.80
C VAL A 133 -2.44 8.26 5.15
N GLU A 134 -3.36 8.42 4.21
CA GLU A 134 -3.59 9.69 3.52
C GLU A 134 -4.06 10.78 4.48
N MET A 135 -5.03 10.47 5.35
CA MET A 135 -5.61 11.46 6.24
C MET A 135 -4.73 11.81 7.43
N PHE A 136 -3.80 10.95 7.90
CA PHE A 136 -3.06 11.21 9.15
C PHE A 136 -1.54 11.16 9.02
N LEU A 137 -1.01 10.47 8.01
CA LEU A 137 0.44 10.37 7.79
C LEU A 137 0.90 11.29 6.67
N TYR A 138 0.16 11.33 5.55
CA TYR A 138 0.56 11.97 4.31
C TYR A 138 -0.34 13.10 3.85
N HIS A 139 -1.20 13.61 4.74
CA HIS A 139 -2.10 14.70 4.41
C HIS A 139 -1.34 15.88 3.79
N ASP A 140 -0.24 16.30 4.40
CA ASP A 140 0.57 17.40 3.88
C ASP A 140 1.24 17.07 2.54
N GLN A 141 1.39 15.81 2.14
CA GLN A 141 2.06 15.40 0.90
C GLN A 141 1.08 15.13 -0.25
N LEU A 142 -0.19 14.87 0.08
CA LEU A 142 -1.26 14.44 -0.83
C LEU A 142 -2.43 15.43 -0.84
N SER A 143 -2.24 16.62 -0.28
CA SER A 143 -3.25 17.69 -0.25
C SER A 143 -3.48 18.29 -1.64
N GLU A 144 -4.58 19.02 -1.77
CA GLU A 144 -4.89 19.79 -2.97
C GLU A 144 -3.73 20.72 -3.37
N GLY A 145 -3.42 20.76 -4.67
CA GLY A 145 -2.29 21.49 -5.24
C GLY A 145 -0.95 20.75 -5.22
N LYS A 146 -0.93 19.45 -4.86
CA LYS A 146 0.25 18.57 -4.91
C LYS A 146 -0.04 17.38 -5.82
N ASP A 147 0.06 17.61 -7.12
CA ASP A 147 -0.44 16.67 -8.11
C ASP A 147 0.35 15.35 -8.10
N LEU A 148 -0.37 14.23 -8.05
CA LEU A 148 0.24 12.91 -8.18
C LEU A 148 0.33 12.53 -9.66
N SER A 149 1.46 11.92 -10.02
CA SER A 149 1.67 11.40 -11.37
C SER A 149 0.58 10.42 -11.77
N TRP A 150 0.29 10.34 -13.07
CA TRP A 150 -0.35 9.17 -13.63
C TRP A 150 0.44 7.90 -13.27
N ALA A 151 -0.27 6.79 -13.03
CA ALA A 151 0.35 5.50 -12.75
C ALA A 151 -0.48 4.31 -13.27
N PRO A 152 0.12 3.13 -13.54
CA PRO A 152 -0.58 1.97 -14.06
C PRO A 152 -1.78 1.49 -13.23
N LEU A 153 -1.66 1.52 -11.88
CA LEU A 153 -2.76 1.18 -10.97
C LEU A 153 -3.58 2.40 -10.52
N SER A 154 -3.31 3.57 -11.10
CA SER A 154 -4.12 4.77 -10.96
C SER A 154 -4.29 5.48 -12.33
N PRO A 155 -4.94 4.81 -13.30
CA PRO A 155 -4.86 5.17 -14.72
C PRO A 155 -5.64 6.43 -15.08
N ALA A 156 -6.57 6.88 -14.23
CA ALA A 156 -7.23 8.18 -14.36
C ALA A 156 -6.24 9.34 -14.16
N GLY A 157 -5.15 9.08 -13.42
CA GLY A 157 -4.11 10.06 -13.13
C GLY A 157 -4.66 11.34 -12.49
N PRO A 158 -3.93 12.47 -12.65
CA PRO A 158 -4.39 13.77 -12.18
C PRO A 158 -5.57 14.31 -13.01
N TYR A 159 -5.84 13.73 -14.18
CA TYR A 159 -6.85 14.20 -15.13
C TYR A 159 -8.29 14.01 -14.65
N PHE A 160 -8.53 12.99 -13.83
CA PHE A 160 -9.81 12.76 -13.17
C PHE A 160 -9.58 12.32 -11.73
N ASN A 161 -9.42 13.32 -10.86
CA ASN A 161 -9.12 13.13 -9.45
C ASN A 161 -10.05 13.96 -8.55
N PRO A 162 -11.37 13.65 -8.49
CA PRO A 162 -12.28 14.35 -7.60
C PRO A 162 -11.93 14.06 -6.14
N VAL A 163 -12.18 15.04 -5.28
CA VAL A 163 -12.18 14.85 -3.82
C VAL A 163 -13.38 13.98 -3.46
N LEU A 164 -13.11 12.88 -2.76
CA LEU A 164 -14.14 11.92 -2.31
C LEU A 164 -14.73 12.32 -0.95
N PHE A 165 -13.89 12.86 -0.08
CA PHE A 165 -14.25 13.19 1.29
C PHE A 165 -13.28 14.24 1.84
N GLU A 166 -13.79 15.15 2.69
CA GLU A 166 -12.98 16.14 3.39
C GLU A 166 -13.29 16.12 4.89
N PHE A 167 -12.25 16.24 5.71
CA PHE A 167 -12.37 16.33 7.16
C PHE A 167 -11.20 17.10 7.78
N ASN A 168 -11.49 18.17 8.53
CA ASN A 168 -10.48 19.04 9.17
C ASN A 168 -9.39 19.51 8.18
N ASP A 169 -9.80 20.05 7.04
CA ASP A 169 -8.93 20.52 5.96
C ASP A 169 -8.10 19.42 5.27
N ARG A 170 -8.45 18.15 5.51
CA ARG A 170 -7.82 17.00 4.88
C ARG A 170 -8.70 16.41 3.81
N SER A 171 -8.18 16.37 2.58
CA SER A 171 -8.85 15.80 1.43
C SER A 171 -8.45 14.35 1.22
N LEU A 172 -9.43 13.48 0.97
CA LEU A 172 -9.26 12.14 0.44
C LEU A 172 -9.54 12.19 -1.06
N MET A 173 -8.55 11.88 -1.90
CA MET A 173 -8.68 11.99 -3.35
C MET A 173 -8.97 10.63 -4.00
N LEU A 174 -9.65 10.63 -5.16
CA LEU A 174 -9.97 9.37 -5.85
C LEU A 174 -8.70 8.64 -6.32
N GLN A 175 -7.76 9.36 -6.91
CA GLN A 175 -6.55 8.81 -7.53
C GLN A 175 -5.75 7.93 -6.56
N THR A 176 -5.63 8.35 -5.30
CA THR A 176 -4.92 7.61 -4.25
C THR A 176 -5.68 6.35 -3.81
N GLN A 177 -6.99 6.27 -3.98
CA GLN A 177 -7.78 5.08 -3.61
C GLN A 177 -7.78 3.99 -4.68
N ILE A 178 -7.62 4.34 -5.97
CA ILE A 178 -7.73 3.37 -7.07
C ILE A 178 -6.79 2.17 -6.91
N PRO A 179 -5.49 2.34 -6.58
CA PRO A 179 -4.59 1.20 -6.39
C PRO A 179 -5.09 0.25 -5.31
N TRP A 180 -5.64 0.79 -4.22
CA TRP A 180 -6.13 0.03 -3.08
C TRP A 180 -7.45 -0.66 -3.35
N LEU A 181 -8.25 -0.20 -4.32
CA LEU A 181 -9.44 -0.89 -4.80
C LEU A 181 -9.10 -2.06 -5.75
N LEU A 182 -8.07 -1.90 -6.57
CA LEU A 182 -7.71 -2.87 -7.61
C LEU A 182 -6.80 -3.98 -7.09
N LEU A 183 -5.71 -3.62 -6.38
CA LEU A 183 -4.66 -4.56 -6.02
C LEU A 183 -5.15 -5.73 -5.15
N PRO A 184 -6.01 -5.55 -4.14
CA PRO A 184 -6.46 -6.66 -3.29
C PRO A 184 -7.16 -7.77 -4.07
N ALA A 185 -7.92 -7.44 -5.11
CA ALA A 185 -8.55 -8.44 -5.98
C ALA A 185 -7.50 -9.27 -6.74
N PHE A 186 -6.47 -8.61 -7.28
CA PHE A 186 -5.36 -9.28 -7.95
C PHE A 186 -4.55 -10.16 -7.00
N ILE A 187 -4.25 -9.66 -5.80
CA ILE A 187 -3.53 -10.42 -4.76
C ILE A 187 -4.32 -11.65 -4.35
N TYR A 188 -5.63 -11.51 -4.07
CA TYR A 188 -6.42 -12.65 -3.63
C TYR A 188 -6.50 -13.74 -4.71
N LYS A 189 -6.69 -13.33 -5.98
CA LYS A 189 -6.67 -14.24 -7.12
C LYS A 189 -5.29 -14.91 -7.30
N ALA A 190 -4.20 -14.17 -7.12
CA ALA A 190 -2.84 -14.70 -7.20
C ALA A 190 -2.57 -15.73 -6.09
N VAL A 191 -3.00 -15.46 -4.86
CA VAL A 191 -2.89 -16.40 -3.74
C VAL A 191 -3.60 -17.72 -4.06
N ILE A 192 -4.85 -17.65 -4.55
CA ILE A 192 -5.61 -18.84 -4.93
C ILE A 192 -4.90 -19.65 -6.02
N PHE A 193 -4.36 -18.97 -7.03
CA PHE A 193 -3.63 -19.63 -8.12
C PHE A 193 -2.35 -20.30 -7.63
N MET A 194 -1.56 -19.61 -6.80
CA MET A 194 -0.30 -20.12 -6.28
C MET A 194 -0.50 -21.27 -5.28
N ASN A 195 -1.52 -21.18 -4.44
CA ASN A 195 -1.85 -22.24 -3.48
C ASN A 195 -2.29 -23.54 -4.20
N LYS A 196 -3.01 -23.43 -5.32
CA LYS A 196 -3.39 -24.60 -6.14
C LYS A 196 -2.22 -25.29 -6.84
N LYS A 197 -1.10 -24.60 -7.09
CA LYS A 197 0.10 -25.22 -7.65
C LYS A 197 0.88 -26.05 -6.63
N GLY A 198 0.63 -25.85 -5.34
CA GLY A 198 1.28 -26.57 -4.23
C GLY A 198 0.46 -27.73 -3.66
N ILE A 199 -0.70 -28.05 -4.25
CA ILE A 199 -1.52 -29.24 -3.98
C ILE A 199 -1.29 -30.24 -5.10
#